data_AF-A0A6C8GZ93-F1
#
_entry.id   AF-A0A6C8GZ93-F1
#
_cell.length_a   1.000
_cell.length_b   1.000
_cell.length_c   1.000
_cell.angle_alpha   90.00
_cell.angle_beta   90.00
_cell.angle_gamma   90.00
#
_symmetry.space_group_name_H-M   'P 1'
#
loop_
_entity.id
_entity.type
_entity.pdbx_description
1 polymer ?
#
loop_
_entity_poly.entity_id
_entity_poly.type
_entity_poly.pdbx_seq_one_letter_code
_entity_poly.pdbx_strand_id
1 'polypeptide(L)'
;DIAISERYDELIADPHVRKTYINARDFFQTLAEIQFESGYPYIMFEDTVNRANPIAGRINMSNLCSEILQVNSASRYDDNLDYTHIGHDISCNLGSLNIAHVMDSPDIGRTVETAIRGLTAVSDMSHIRSVPSIAAGNAASHAIGLGQMNLHGYLAREGIAYGSPEALDFTNLYFYTITWHAVHTSMRLARERGKTFAGFAQSRYASGDYFTQYLQDDWQPKTAKVRTLFARSGITLPTREMWLKLRDDVMRYGIYNQNLQAVPPTGSISYINHATSSIHPIVAKIEIRKEGKTGRVYYPAPFMTNENLDMYQDAYDIGPEKIIDTYAEATRHVDQGLSLTLFFPDTATTRDINKAQIYAWRKGIKSLYYIRLRQLALEGTEIEGCVSCAL
;
A
#
# COMPACT_ATOMS: atom_id res chain seq x y z
N ASP A 1 -16.02 13.40 12.04
CA ASP A 1 -14.74 14.10 12.25
C ASP A 1 -14.73 15.47 11.61
N ILE A 2 -13.85 16.35 12.11
CA ILE A 2 -13.60 17.68 11.54
C ILE A 2 -12.25 17.70 10.81
N ALA A 3 -12.08 18.63 9.87
CA ALA A 3 -10.81 18.83 9.18
C ALA A 3 -9.93 19.82 9.96
N ILE A 4 -8.94 19.30 10.71
CA ILE A 4 -8.09 20.13 11.58
C ILE A 4 -7.33 21.19 10.79
N SER A 5 -6.70 20.81 9.67
CA SER A 5 -5.93 21.74 8.83
C SER A 5 -6.78 22.86 8.25
N GLU A 6 -8.00 22.57 7.79
CA GLU A 6 -8.92 23.56 7.21
C GLU A 6 -9.48 24.52 8.25
N ARG A 7 -9.63 24.05 9.50
CA ARG A 7 -10.24 24.81 10.60
C ARG A 7 -9.23 25.28 11.64
N TYR A 8 -7.93 25.20 11.37
CA TYR A 8 -6.91 25.46 12.38
C TYR A 8 -7.04 26.87 12.99
N ASP A 9 -7.12 27.89 12.15
CA ASP A 9 -7.25 29.29 12.60
C ASP A 9 -8.63 29.58 13.20
N GLU A 10 -9.70 28.98 12.65
CA GLU A 10 -11.07 29.04 13.20
C GLU A 10 -11.09 28.51 14.64
N LEU A 11 -10.52 27.32 14.86
CA LEU A 11 -10.46 26.68 16.17
C LEU A 11 -9.61 27.48 17.15
N ILE A 12 -8.48 28.05 16.73
CA ILE A 12 -7.65 28.92 17.57
C ILE A 12 -8.46 30.15 18.02
N ALA A 13 -9.18 30.79 17.09
CA ALA A 13 -9.97 31.98 17.36
C ALA A 13 -11.18 31.75 18.27
N ASP A 14 -11.79 30.56 18.28
CA ASP A 14 -13.02 30.28 19.02
C ASP A 14 -12.81 30.14 20.55
N PRO A 15 -13.22 31.11 21.40
CA PRO A 15 -12.97 31.05 22.84
C PRO A 15 -13.68 29.91 23.56
N HIS A 16 -14.68 29.26 22.94
CA HIS A 16 -15.37 28.11 23.52
C HIS A 16 -14.55 26.81 23.41
N VAL A 17 -13.51 26.80 22.57
CA VAL A 17 -12.59 25.67 22.43
C VAL A 17 -11.39 25.90 23.34
N ARG A 18 -11.14 24.98 24.29
CA ARG A 18 -9.92 24.99 25.11
C ARG A 18 -8.71 24.60 24.26
N LYS A 19 -7.61 25.34 24.37
CA LYS A 19 -6.34 25.02 23.70
C LYS A 19 -5.20 24.76 24.67
N THR A 20 -4.29 23.91 24.24
CA THR A 20 -2.95 23.75 24.80
C THR A 20 -1.94 23.94 23.67
N TYR A 21 -0.69 24.24 24.03
CA TYR A 21 0.35 24.52 23.05
C TYR A 21 1.59 23.70 23.37
N ILE A 22 2.21 23.19 22.32
CA ILE A 22 3.51 22.52 22.33
C ILE A 22 4.34 23.05 21.16
N ASN A 23 5.65 22.91 21.23
CA ASN A 23 6.52 23.23 20.11
C ASN A 23 6.45 22.11 19.07
N ALA A 24 6.04 22.47 17.84
CA ALA A 24 5.92 21.51 16.74
C ALA A 24 7.26 20.80 16.41
N ARG A 25 8.40 21.49 16.56
CA ARG A 25 9.71 20.88 16.32
C ARG A 25 10.06 19.84 17.38
N ASP A 26 9.74 20.14 18.65
CA ASP A 26 9.99 19.21 19.75
C ASP A 26 9.08 17.98 19.65
N PHE A 27 7.85 18.15 19.16
CA PHE A 27 6.98 17.01 18.81
C PHE A 27 7.64 16.06 17.80
N PHE A 28 8.17 16.60 16.69
CA PHE A 28 8.84 15.77 15.68
C PHE A 28 10.16 15.17 16.17
N GLN A 29 10.87 15.87 17.07
CA GLN A 29 12.06 15.34 17.73
C GLN A 29 11.69 14.11 18.57
N THR A 30 10.73 14.23 19.47
CA THR A 30 10.25 13.11 20.31
C THR A 30 9.69 11.98 19.47
N LEU A 31 8.96 12.28 18.39
CA LEU A 31 8.45 11.28 17.46
C LEU A 31 9.58 10.43 16.86
N ALA A 32 10.66 11.08 16.40
CA ALA A 32 11.81 10.40 15.82
C ALA A 32 12.63 9.63 16.88
N GLU A 33 12.73 10.13 18.11
CA GLU A 33 13.37 9.42 19.23
C GLU A 33 12.65 8.11 19.56
N ILE A 34 11.32 8.14 19.68
CA ILE A 34 10.55 6.92 19.97
C ILE A 34 10.63 5.93 18.81
N GLN A 35 10.59 6.40 17.56
CA GLN A 35 10.78 5.57 16.38
C GLN A 35 12.18 4.96 16.29
N PHE A 36 13.21 5.69 16.72
CA PHE A 36 14.57 5.17 16.78
C PHE A 36 14.66 3.95 17.71
N GLU A 37 14.01 4.01 18.87
CA GLU A 37 14.06 2.96 19.88
C GLU A 37 13.15 1.76 19.58
N SER A 38 11.96 2.02 19.06
CA SER A 38 10.87 1.03 19.02
C SER A 38 10.29 0.79 17.63
N GLY A 39 10.72 1.58 16.64
CA GLY A 39 10.29 1.54 15.26
C GLY A 39 8.93 2.19 14.97
N TYR A 40 8.10 2.41 15.99
CA TYR A 40 6.83 3.15 15.96
C TYR A 40 6.98 4.45 16.77
N PRO A 41 6.07 5.46 16.72
CA PRO A 41 4.72 5.43 16.18
C PRO A 41 4.61 5.32 14.65
N TYR A 42 3.51 4.76 14.17
CA TYR A 42 3.14 4.87 12.75
C TYR A 42 2.73 6.32 12.44
N ILE A 43 2.85 6.71 11.18
CA ILE A 43 2.42 8.05 10.73
C ILE A 43 1.38 7.87 9.63
N MET A 44 0.26 8.59 9.75
CA MET A 44 -0.76 8.70 8.71
C MET A 44 -0.88 10.18 8.35
N PHE A 45 -0.62 10.52 7.08
CA PHE A 45 -0.66 11.89 6.61
C PHE A 45 -2.10 12.27 6.24
N GLU A 46 -2.88 12.71 7.25
CA GLU A 46 -4.33 12.92 7.15
C GLU A 46 -4.78 13.65 5.89
N ASP A 47 -4.16 14.80 5.58
CA ASP A 47 -4.55 15.59 4.42
C ASP A 47 -4.18 14.93 3.09
N THR A 48 -3.04 14.24 3.02
CA THR A 48 -2.66 13.48 1.83
C THR A 48 -3.67 12.35 1.58
N VAL A 49 -4.05 11.63 2.64
CA VAL A 49 -5.03 10.55 2.58
C VAL A 49 -6.40 11.07 2.15
N ASN A 50 -6.93 12.08 2.84
CA ASN A 50 -8.28 12.59 2.57
C ASN A 50 -8.39 13.34 1.23
N ARG A 51 -7.31 13.98 0.77
CA ARG A 51 -7.28 14.59 -0.57
C ARG A 51 -7.36 13.53 -1.66
N ALA A 52 -6.72 12.38 -1.49
CA ALA A 52 -6.74 11.26 -2.43
C ALA A 52 -7.98 10.34 -2.28
N ASN A 53 -8.64 10.35 -1.13
CA ASN A 53 -9.80 9.51 -0.82
C ASN A 53 -10.95 9.74 -1.84
N PRO A 54 -11.38 8.69 -2.58
CA PRO A 54 -12.50 8.81 -3.51
C PRO A 54 -13.87 8.70 -2.84
N ILE A 55 -13.93 8.35 -1.56
CA ILE A 55 -15.16 8.03 -0.84
C ILE A 55 -15.62 9.21 0.02
N ALA A 56 -16.93 9.46 0.05
CA ALA A 56 -17.52 10.48 0.90
C ALA A 56 -17.27 10.17 2.39
N GLY A 57 -16.80 11.18 3.13
CA GLY A 57 -16.39 11.05 4.52
C GLY A 57 -14.89 11.32 4.70
N ARG A 58 -14.43 11.26 5.95
CA ARG A 58 -13.01 11.43 6.31
C ARG A 58 -12.43 10.12 6.81
N ILE A 59 -11.15 9.92 6.52
CA ILE A 59 -10.32 8.85 7.07
C ILE A 59 -9.56 9.44 8.26
N ASN A 60 -9.82 8.89 9.44
CA ASN A 60 -9.33 9.40 10.74
C ASN A 60 -8.36 8.43 11.44
N MET A 61 -8.14 7.24 10.89
CA MET A 61 -7.28 6.21 11.47
C MET A 61 -6.74 5.26 10.39
N SER A 62 -5.91 4.31 10.81
CA SER A 62 -5.42 3.21 9.99
C SER A 62 -5.32 1.92 10.84
N ASN A 63 -4.90 0.81 10.23
CA ASN A 63 -4.72 -0.48 10.90
C ASN A 63 -3.30 -0.66 11.48
N LEU A 64 -3.07 -1.83 12.06
CA LEU A 64 -1.80 -2.24 12.68
C LEU A 64 -0.59 -2.24 11.74
N CYS A 65 -0.80 -2.34 10.42
CA CYS A 65 0.28 -2.32 9.43
C CYS A 65 0.30 -1.02 8.58
N SER A 66 -0.56 -0.06 8.92
CA SER A 66 -0.70 1.27 8.30
C SER A 66 -1.03 1.34 6.80
N GLU A 67 -1.54 0.27 6.19
CA GLU A 67 -1.97 0.19 4.78
C GLU A 67 -3.47 0.39 4.57
N ILE A 68 -4.30 0.20 5.60
CA ILE A 68 -5.76 0.33 5.48
C ILE A 68 -6.19 1.74 5.78
N LEU A 69 -6.85 2.36 4.82
CA LEU A 69 -7.29 3.75 4.86
C LEU A 69 -8.69 3.80 4.27
N GLN A 70 -9.71 3.73 5.14
CA GLN A 70 -11.12 3.75 4.74
C GLN A 70 -11.92 4.66 5.68
N VAL A 71 -13.09 5.09 5.23
CA VAL A 71 -14.01 5.87 6.07
C VAL A 71 -14.69 4.96 7.10
N ASN A 72 -15.08 5.53 8.24
CA ASN A 72 -15.85 4.85 9.27
C ASN A 72 -17.00 5.75 9.76
N SER A 73 -17.90 5.18 10.57
CA SER A 73 -18.95 5.96 11.23
C SER A 73 -19.21 5.47 12.65
N ALA A 74 -19.51 6.42 13.53
CA ALA A 74 -19.72 6.14 14.95
C ALA A 74 -20.94 5.24 15.19
N SER A 75 -20.76 4.26 16.07
CA SER A 75 -21.87 3.51 16.67
C SER A 75 -22.37 4.23 17.93
N ARG A 76 -23.65 4.05 18.26
CA ARG A 76 -24.23 4.51 19.53
C ARG A 76 -24.80 3.32 20.28
N TYR A 77 -24.63 3.36 21.59
CA TYR A 77 -25.00 2.30 22.51
C TYR A 77 -26.03 2.83 23.51
N ASP A 78 -26.85 1.91 24.02
CA ASP A 78 -27.67 2.12 25.21
C ASP A 78 -26.82 1.87 26.47
N ASP A 79 -27.34 2.21 27.65
CA ASP A 79 -26.68 1.98 28.94
C ASP A 79 -26.45 0.48 29.21
N ASN A 80 -27.30 -0.38 28.63
CA ASN A 80 -27.15 -1.83 28.74
C ASN A 80 -26.13 -2.43 27.74
N LEU A 81 -25.38 -1.59 26.99
CA LEU A 81 -24.45 -1.93 25.90
C LEU A 81 -25.07 -2.44 24.60
N ASP A 82 -26.41 -2.51 24.48
CA ASP A 82 -27.04 -2.80 23.20
C ASP A 82 -26.81 -1.66 22.21
N TYR A 83 -26.73 -1.98 20.92
CA TYR A 83 -26.63 -0.96 19.88
C TYR A 83 -27.97 -0.23 19.69
N THR A 84 -27.99 1.09 19.89
CA THR A 84 -29.09 1.95 19.45
C THR A 84 -28.91 2.40 18.01
N HIS A 85 -27.67 2.47 17.54
CA HIS A 85 -27.30 2.69 16.15
C HIS A 85 -25.99 1.97 15.82
N ILE A 86 -26.03 1.06 14.86
CA ILE A 86 -24.85 0.38 14.36
C ILE A 86 -24.19 1.26 13.30
N GLY A 87 -23.02 1.79 13.62
CA GLY A 87 -22.15 2.47 12.67
C GLY A 87 -21.38 1.48 11.79
N HIS A 88 -20.42 2.00 11.03
CA HIS A 88 -19.60 1.21 10.13
C HIS A 88 -18.14 1.25 10.59
N ASP A 89 -17.66 0.13 11.11
CA ASP A 89 -16.24 -0.10 11.38
C ASP A 89 -15.60 -0.91 10.25
N ILE A 90 -14.26 -0.90 10.22
CA ILE A 90 -13.48 -1.43 9.10
C ILE A 90 -12.97 -2.83 9.47
N SER A 91 -13.22 -3.79 8.58
CA SER A 91 -12.44 -5.04 8.51
C SER A 91 -11.72 -5.12 7.18
N CYS A 92 -10.66 -5.93 7.14
CA CYS A 92 -9.85 -6.05 5.94
C CYS A 92 -9.66 -7.52 5.55
N ASN A 93 -9.79 -7.79 4.25
CA ASN A 93 -9.40 -9.03 3.61
C ASN A 93 -8.36 -8.70 2.54
N LEU A 94 -7.23 -9.40 2.57
CA LEU A 94 -6.04 -9.07 1.80
C LEU A 94 -5.59 -10.25 0.95
N GLY A 95 -5.06 -9.95 -0.22
CA GLY A 95 -4.39 -10.91 -1.08
C GLY A 95 -3.42 -10.15 -1.97
N SER A 96 -2.29 -10.75 -2.35
CA SER A 96 -1.29 -10.06 -3.16
C SER A 96 -0.90 -10.87 -4.38
N LEU A 97 -0.69 -10.17 -5.50
CA LEU A 97 -0.15 -10.76 -6.72
C LEU A 97 1.37 -10.70 -6.70
N ASN A 98 2.01 -11.75 -7.22
CA ASN A 98 3.45 -11.75 -7.49
C ASN A 98 3.71 -11.06 -8.83
N ILE A 99 4.33 -9.88 -8.79
CA ILE A 99 4.54 -9.02 -9.97
C ILE A 99 5.26 -9.78 -11.09
N ALA A 100 6.28 -10.58 -10.76
CA ALA A 100 7.03 -11.32 -11.77
C ALA A 100 6.14 -12.30 -12.54
N HIS A 101 5.35 -13.09 -11.82
CA HIS A 101 4.46 -14.08 -12.44
C HIS A 101 3.29 -13.44 -13.17
N VAL A 102 2.81 -12.26 -12.73
CA VAL A 102 1.82 -11.48 -13.48
C VAL A 102 2.39 -11.05 -14.82
N MET A 103 3.61 -10.51 -14.83
CA MET A 103 4.28 -10.07 -16.06
C MET A 103 4.64 -11.22 -17.00
N ASP A 104 4.76 -12.45 -16.49
CA ASP A 104 5.00 -13.64 -17.32
C ASP A 104 3.72 -14.19 -17.99
N SER A 105 2.53 -13.66 -17.65
CA SER A 105 1.24 -14.08 -18.20
C SER A 105 0.58 -12.97 -19.01
N PRO A 106 0.34 -13.16 -20.33
CA PRO A 106 -0.26 -12.12 -21.18
C PRO A 106 -1.65 -11.64 -20.74
N ASP A 107 -2.46 -12.53 -20.16
CA ASP A 107 -3.82 -12.21 -19.70
C ASP A 107 -3.81 -11.65 -18.26
N ILE A 108 -3.23 -10.46 -18.10
CA ILE A 108 -3.22 -9.73 -16.82
C ILE A 108 -4.65 -9.42 -16.34
N GLY A 109 -5.58 -9.19 -17.26
CA GLY A 109 -6.96 -8.87 -16.96
C GLY A 109 -7.66 -10.00 -16.20
N ARG A 110 -7.51 -11.25 -16.66
CA ARG A 110 -8.03 -12.43 -15.95
C ARG A 110 -7.38 -12.63 -14.59
N THR A 111 -6.07 -12.38 -14.47
CA THR A 111 -5.35 -12.50 -13.20
C THR A 111 -5.90 -11.54 -12.15
N VAL A 112 -6.06 -10.25 -12.50
CA VAL A 112 -6.64 -9.25 -11.62
C VAL A 112 -8.12 -9.56 -11.35
N GLU A 113 -8.91 -9.90 -12.37
CA GLU A 113 -10.32 -10.24 -12.21
C GLU A 113 -10.53 -11.38 -11.21
N THR A 114 -9.71 -12.45 -11.32
CA THR A 114 -9.79 -13.61 -10.43
C THR A 114 -9.46 -13.23 -9.00
N ALA A 115 -8.40 -12.44 -8.78
CA ALA A 115 -8.01 -12.01 -7.45
C ALA A 115 -9.09 -11.11 -6.79
N ILE A 116 -9.64 -10.15 -7.54
CA ILE A 116 -10.71 -9.28 -7.05
C ILE A 116 -11.96 -10.10 -6.70
N ARG A 117 -12.36 -11.06 -7.55
CA ARG A 117 -13.50 -11.95 -7.27
C ARG A 117 -13.24 -12.83 -6.04
N GLY A 118 -12.03 -13.37 -5.90
CA GLY A 118 -11.63 -14.17 -4.74
C GLY A 118 -11.71 -13.39 -3.43
N LEU A 119 -11.13 -12.18 -3.39
CA LEU A 119 -11.21 -11.30 -2.21
C LEU A 119 -12.64 -10.83 -1.93
N THR A 120 -13.39 -10.50 -2.97
CA THR A 120 -14.81 -10.15 -2.84
C THR A 120 -15.60 -11.30 -2.21
N ALA A 121 -15.33 -12.55 -2.60
CA ALA A 121 -15.96 -13.70 -1.99
C ALA A 121 -15.60 -13.85 -0.49
N VAL A 122 -14.36 -13.55 -0.08
CA VAL A 122 -13.98 -13.52 1.34
C VAL A 122 -14.79 -12.46 2.10
N SER A 123 -14.95 -11.26 1.54
CA SER A 123 -15.83 -10.23 2.11
C SER A 123 -17.28 -10.71 2.21
N ASP A 124 -17.85 -11.26 1.14
CA ASP A 124 -19.24 -11.74 1.10
C ASP A 124 -19.51 -12.87 2.11
N MET A 125 -18.54 -13.75 2.34
CA MET A 125 -18.67 -14.86 3.30
C MET A 125 -18.47 -14.41 4.75
N SER A 126 -17.82 -13.27 4.99
CA SER A 126 -17.47 -12.79 6.33
C SER A 126 -18.67 -12.19 7.07
N HIS A 127 -18.95 -12.74 8.25
CA HIS A 127 -20.03 -12.30 9.14
C HIS A 127 -19.55 -12.30 10.60
N ILE A 128 -18.82 -11.26 11.00
CA ILE A 128 -18.23 -11.12 12.34
C ILE A 128 -19.30 -10.73 13.37
N ARG A 129 -20.07 -11.71 13.84
CA ARG A 129 -21.24 -11.50 14.71
C ARG A 129 -20.92 -10.86 16.05
N SER A 130 -19.69 -11.03 16.56
CA SER A 130 -19.26 -10.47 17.85
C SER A 130 -19.08 -8.96 17.84
N VAL A 131 -18.97 -8.33 16.66
CA VAL A 131 -18.83 -6.88 16.52
C VAL A 131 -19.76 -6.40 15.40
N PRO A 132 -21.02 -6.06 15.71
CA PRO A 132 -22.04 -5.70 14.72
C PRO A 132 -21.63 -4.61 13.74
N SER A 133 -20.88 -3.58 14.18
CA SER A 133 -20.39 -2.50 13.32
C SER A 133 -19.37 -2.96 12.28
N ILE A 134 -18.57 -3.99 12.57
CA ILE A 134 -17.64 -4.61 11.62
C ILE A 134 -18.42 -5.39 10.55
N ALA A 135 -19.42 -6.17 10.97
CA ALA A 135 -20.27 -6.90 10.04
C ALA A 135 -21.05 -5.95 9.13
N ALA A 136 -21.62 -4.88 9.69
CA ALA A 136 -22.33 -3.86 8.94
C ALA A 136 -21.41 -3.11 7.96
N GLY A 137 -20.23 -2.68 8.41
CA GLY A 137 -19.25 -2.01 7.57
C GLY A 137 -18.77 -2.89 6.40
N ASN A 138 -18.47 -4.16 6.65
CA ASN A 138 -18.11 -5.12 5.59
C ASN A 138 -19.26 -5.32 4.58
N ALA A 139 -20.48 -5.54 5.07
CA ALA A 139 -21.64 -5.78 4.21
C ALA A 139 -22.05 -4.56 3.39
N ALA A 140 -21.80 -3.34 3.90
CA ALA A 140 -22.12 -2.09 3.22
C ALA A 140 -21.04 -1.69 2.20
N SER A 141 -19.76 -1.90 2.52
CA SER A 141 -18.63 -1.43 1.70
C SER A 141 -18.15 -2.45 0.68
N HIS A 142 -18.27 -3.76 0.97
CA HIS A 142 -17.62 -4.83 0.22
C HIS A 142 -16.12 -4.56 -0.03
N ALA A 143 -15.46 -3.85 0.91
CA ALA A 143 -14.08 -3.39 0.73
C ALA A 143 -13.10 -4.58 0.75
N ILE A 144 -12.09 -4.50 -0.11
CA ILE A 144 -11.02 -5.50 -0.24
C ILE A 144 -9.67 -4.79 -0.33
N GLY A 145 -8.58 -5.54 -0.17
CA GLY A 145 -7.23 -5.02 -0.41
C GLY A 145 -6.38 -5.97 -1.25
N LEU A 146 -6.35 -5.70 -2.56
CA LEU A 146 -5.44 -6.33 -3.50
C LEU A 146 -4.08 -5.64 -3.43
N GLY A 147 -3.09 -6.34 -2.91
CA GLY A 147 -1.70 -5.91 -2.81
C GLY A 147 -0.82 -6.48 -3.91
N GLN A 148 0.45 -6.09 -3.88
CA GLN A 148 1.48 -6.57 -4.80
C GLN A 148 2.72 -6.98 -3.99
N MET A 149 3.45 -7.98 -4.48
CA MET A 149 4.72 -8.41 -3.92
C MET A 149 5.70 -8.78 -5.03
N ASN A 150 6.96 -9.02 -4.66
CA ASN A 150 8.04 -9.41 -5.57
C ASN A 150 8.53 -8.31 -6.52
N LEU A 151 8.35 -7.02 -6.20
CA LEU A 151 8.82 -5.94 -7.07
C LEU A 151 10.34 -6.02 -7.27
N HIS A 152 11.08 -6.10 -6.17
CA HIS A 152 12.54 -6.14 -6.27
C HIS A 152 13.04 -7.40 -6.98
N GLY A 153 12.44 -8.56 -6.71
CA GLY A 153 12.76 -9.79 -7.42
C GLY A 153 12.52 -9.68 -8.94
N TYR A 154 11.41 -9.08 -9.36
CA TYR A 154 11.14 -8.83 -10.77
C TYR A 154 12.14 -7.87 -11.40
N LEU A 155 12.38 -6.72 -10.76
CA LEU A 155 13.32 -5.71 -11.26
C LEU A 155 14.73 -6.32 -11.42
N ALA A 156 15.22 -7.04 -10.41
CA ALA A 156 16.52 -7.70 -10.46
C ALA A 156 16.60 -8.77 -11.56
N ARG A 157 15.55 -9.59 -11.74
CA ARG A 157 15.46 -10.56 -12.84
C ARG A 157 15.59 -9.91 -14.21
N GLU A 158 15.00 -8.73 -14.39
CA GLU A 158 15.08 -7.96 -15.64
C GLU A 158 16.33 -7.07 -15.73
N GLY A 159 17.25 -7.15 -14.76
CA GLY A 159 18.46 -6.34 -14.71
C GLY A 159 18.18 -4.85 -14.55
N ILE A 160 17.21 -4.50 -13.69
CA ILE A 160 16.86 -3.12 -13.33
C ILE A 160 17.16 -2.92 -11.86
N ALA A 161 18.03 -1.95 -11.55
CA ALA A 161 18.34 -1.59 -10.18
C ALA A 161 17.13 -0.94 -9.49
N TYR A 162 16.87 -1.33 -8.24
CA TYR A 162 15.80 -0.74 -7.44
C TYR A 162 15.97 0.79 -7.28
N GLY A 163 14.88 1.54 -7.43
CA GLY A 163 14.87 2.99 -7.33
C GLY A 163 15.53 3.72 -8.50
N SER A 164 15.96 3.00 -9.55
CA SER A 164 16.37 3.62 -10.80
C SER A 164 15.18 4.26 -11.53
N PRO A 165 15.41 5.20 -12.48
CA PRO A 165 14.33 5.75 -13.29
C PRO A 165 13.49 4.69 -14.01
N GLU A 166 14.09 3.58 -14.43
CA GLU A 166 13.38 2.45 -15.05
C GLU A 166 12.49 1.72 -14.04
N ALA A 167 12.95 1.53 -12.80
CA ALA A 167 12.14 0.93 -11.74
C ALA A 167 10.93 1.80 -11.38
N LEU A 168 11.12 3.12 -11.29
CA LEU A 168 10.03 4.07 -11.01
C LEU A 168 9.01 4.09 -12.14
N ASP A 169 9.47 4.12 -13.39
CA ASP A 169 8.62 4.07 -14.60
C ASP A 169 7.82 2.75 -14.67
N PHE A 170 8.47 1.61 -14.41
CA PHE A 170 7.81 0.31 -14.34
C PHE A 170 6.74 0.29 -13.23
N THR A 171 7.10 0.71 -12.02
CA THR A 171 6.19 0.68 -10.87
C THR A 171 4.94 1.52 -11.14
N ASN A 172 5.12 2.73 -11.66
CA ASN A 172 4.01 3.60 -12.05
C ASN A 172 3.07 2.91 -13.05
N LEU A 173 3.62 2.40 -14.16
CA LEU A 173 2.80 1.82 -15.24
C LEU A 173 2.18 0.46 -14.91
N TYR A 174 2.86 -0.33 -14.07
CA TYR A 174 2.31 -1.58 -13.57
C TYR A 174 1.09 -1.30 -12.69
N PHE A 175 1.22 -0.42 -11.67
CA PHE A 175 0.09 -0.07 -10.80
C PHE A 175 -1.04 0.65 -11.55
N TYR A 176 -0.71 1.49 -12.54
CA TYR A 176 -1.68 2.07 -13.46
C TYR A 176 -2.53 1.00 -14.17
N THR A 177 -1.87 -0.05 -14.68
CA THR A 177 -2.53 -1.16 -15.38
C THR A 177 -3.38 -2.02 -14.44
N ILE A 178 -2.84 -2.37 -13.27
CA ILE A 178 -3.59 -3.12 -12.25
C ILE A 178 -4.84 -2.36 -11.83
N THR A 179 -4.73 -1.05 -11.62
CA THR A 179 -5.85 -0.20 -11.19
C THR A 179 -6.97 -0.19 -12.21
N TRP A 180 -6.66 -0.08 -13.51
CA TRP A 180 -7.67 -0.15 -14.56
C TRP A 180 -8.45 -1.47 -14.50
N HIS A 181 -7.76 -2.61 -14.42
CA HIS A 181 -8.40 -3.92 -14.36
C HIS A 181 -9.18 -4.15 -13.06
N ALA A 182 -8.71 -3.63 -11.92
CA ALA A 182 -9.41 -3.74 -10.64
C ALA A 182 -10.74 -2.97 -10.65
N VAL A 183 -10.73 -1.71 -11.10
CA VAL A 183 -11.93 -0.88 -11.22
C VAL A 183 -12.89 -1.48 -12.25
N HIS A 184 -12.37 -1.94 -13.40
CA HIS A 184 -13.17 -2.62 -14.41
C HIS A 184 -13.85 -3.88 -13.87
N THR A 185 -13.14 -4.69 -13.07
CA THR A 185 -13.71 -5.89 -12.46
C THR A 185 -14.80 -5.54 -11.44
N SER A 186 -14.55 -4.56 -10.57
CA SER A 186 -15.52 -4.11 -9.58
C SER A 186 -16.78 -3.53 -10.24
N MET A 187 -16.62 -2.83 -11.37
CA MET A 187 -17.74 -2.37 -12.21
C MET A 187 -18.54 -3.54 -12.78
N ARG A 188 -17.86 -4.57 -13.30
CA ARG A 188 -18.53 -5.78 -13.78
C ARG A 188 -19.28 -6.50 -12.67
N LEU A 189 -18.70 -6.62 -11.49
CA LEU A 189 -19.37 -7.19 -10.32
C LEU A 189 -20.65 -6.42 -9.96
N ALA A 190 -20.62 -5.08 -10.01
CA ALA A 190 -21.81 -4.27 -9.76
C ALA A 190 -22.92 -4.55 -10.78
N ARG A 191 -22.56 -4.68 -12.06
CA ARG A 191 -23.49 -5.05 -13.13
C ARG A 191 -24.07 -6.44 -12.96
N GLU A 192 -23.21 -7.42 -12.68
CA GLU A 192 -23.59 -8.82 -12.52
C GLU A 192 -24.51 -9.03 -11.31
N ARG A 193 -24.28 -8.28 -10.23
CA ARG A 193 -25.01 -8.42 -8.96
C ARG A 193 -26.15 -7.41 -8.80
N GLY A 194 -26.29 -6.44 -9.70
CA GLY A 194 -27.32 -5.41 -9.65
C GLY A 194 -27.24 -4.48 -8.43
N LYS A 195 -26.08 -4.35 -7.80
CA LYS A 195 -25.86 -3.50 -6.62
C LYS A 195 -24.45 -2.94 -6.55
N THR A 196 -24.30 -1.78 -5.92
CA THR A 196 -23.02 -1.12 -5.64
C THR A 196 -22.74 -1.14 -4.14
N PHE A 197 -21.54 -0.71 -3.73
CA PHE A 197 -21.31 -0.40 -2.32
C PHE A 197 -22.23 0.77 -1.85
N ALA A 198 -22.52 0.80 -0.56
CA ALA A 198 -23.34 1.83 0.07
C ALA A 198 -22.67 3.21 0.01
N GLY A 199 -23.39 4.23 -0.45
CA GLY A 199 -22.85 5.58 -0.61
C GLY A 199 -22.08 5.81 -1.92
N PHE A 200 -22.17 4.89 -2.89
CA PHE A 200 -21.55 5.05 -4.22
C PHE A 200 -21.88 6.40 -4.86
N ALA A 201 -23.13 6.84 -4.79
CA ALA A 201 -23.61 8.08 -5.43
C ALA A 201 -22.88 9.34 -4.94
N GLN A 202 -22.33 9.33 -3.73
CA GLN A 202 -21.58 10.45 -3.15
C GLN A 202 -20.06 10.35 -3.40
N SER A 203 -19.60 9.25 -4.00
CA SER A 203 -18.18 9.03 -4.29
C SER A 203 -17.72 9.79 -5.54
N ARG A 204 -16.40 10.01 -5.63
CA ARG A 204 -15.75 10.53 -6.85
C ARG A 204 -15.82 9.56 -8.03
N TYR A 205 -16.17 8.29 -7.81
CA TYR A 205 -16.46 7.36 -8.89
C TYR A 205 -17.78 7.70 -9.59
N ALA A 206 -18.80 8.12 -8.83
CA ALA A 206 -20.10 8.48 -9.38
C ALA A 206 -20.06 9.82 -10.13
N SER A 207 -19.31 10.82 -9.63
CA SER A 207 -19.13 12.10 -10.34
C SER A 207 -18.23 11.98 -11.57
N GLY A 208 -17.35 10.97 -11.60
CA GLY A 208 -16.34 10.79 -12.63
C GLY A 208 -15.00 11.45 -12.31
N ASP A 209 -14.90 12.23 -11.23
CA ASP A 209 -13.68 12.98 -10.86
C ASP A 209 -12.48 12.06 -10.56
N TYR A 210 -12.74 10.83 -10.10
CA TYR A 210 -11.71 9.80 -9.90
C TYR A 210 -10.86 9.58 -11.17
N PHE A 211 -11.49 9.67 -12.35
CA PHE A 211 -10.86 9.35 -13.63
C PHE A 211 -10.08 10.53 -14.22
N THR A 212 -10.26 11.75 -13.70
CA THR A 212 -9.60 12.96 -14.23
C THR A 212 -8.09 12.79 -14.33
N GLN A 213 -7.44 12.21 -13.31
CA GLN A 213 -6.00 11.95 -13.34
C GLN A 213 -5.56 11.05 -14.50
N TYR A 214 -6.38 10.07 -14.87
CA TYR A 214 -6.08 9.11 -15.93
C TYR A 214 -6.41 9.62 -17.33
N LEU A 215 -7.12 10.74 -17.42
CA LEU A 215 -7.55 11.36 -18.67
C LEU A 215 -6.72 12.58 -19.07
N GLN A 216 -5.97 13.16 -18.13
CA GLN A 216 -5.17 14.38 -18.31
C GLN A 216 -3.74 14.08 -18.80
N ASP A 217 -3.09 13.07 -18.23
CA ASP A 217 -1.71 12.73 -18.56
C ASP A 217 -1.59 11.74 -19.72
N ASP A 218 -0.45 11.80 -20.42
CA ASP A 218 -0.05 10.77 -21.38
C ASP A 218 0.69 9.64 -20.65
N TRP A 219 -0.04 8.54 -20.39
CA TRP A 219 0.46 7.38 -19.66
C TRP A 219 1.28 6.45 -20.56
N GLN A 220 2.46 6.93 -20.97
CA GLN A 220 3.42 6.18 -21.79
C GLN A 220 4.69 5.83 -21.02
N PRO A 221 5.36 4.72 -21.37
CA PRO A 221 6.69 4.41 -20.83
C PRO A 221 7.68 5.53 -21.10
N LYS A 222 8.23 6.08 -20.03
CA LYS A 222 9.31 7.08 -20.08
C LYS A 222 10.62 6.45 -20.51
N THR A 223 10.79 5.15 -20.25
CA THR A 223 12.01 4.39 -20.55
C THR A 223 11.75 3.32 -21.61
N ALA A 224 12.74 3.14 -22.50
CA ALA A 224 12.64 2.15 -23.59
C ALA A 224 12.59 0.71 -23.08
N LYS A 225 13.28 0.43 -21.96
CA LYS A 225 13.28 -0.88 -21.33
C LYS A 225 11.90 -1.27 -20.81
N VAL A 226 11.20 -0.36 -20.12
CA VAL A 226 9.83 -0.60 -19.63
C VAL A 226 8.86 -0.82 -20.79
N ARG A 227 8.96 -0.03 -21.88
CA ARG A 227 8.18 -0.28 -23.10
C ARG A 227 8.38 -1.70 -23.63
N THR A 228 9.63 -2.14 -23.69
CA THR A 228 9.98 -3.50 -24.13
C THR A 228 9.42 -4.57 -23.19
N LEU A 229 9.46 -4.36 -21.86
CA LEU A 229 8.94 -5.32 -20.89
C LEU A 229 7.44 -5.57 -21.09
N PHE A 230 6.62 -4.51 -21.17
CA PHE A 230 5.18 -4.64 -21.41
C PHE A 230 4.87 -5.30 -22.77
N ALA A 231 5.59 -4.87 -23.82
CA ALA A 231 5.43 -5.44 -25.16
C ALA A 231 5.79 -6.94 -25.22
N ARG A 232 6.92 -7.34 -24.62
CA ARG A 232 7.37 -8.74 -24.55
C ARG A 232 6.38 -9.60 -23.76
N SER A 233 5.75 -9.01 -22.75
CA SER A 233 4.76 -9.69 -21.90
C SER A 233 3.38 -9.80 -22.56
N GLY A 234 3.16 -9.15 -23.71
CA GLY A 234 1.85 -9.08 -24.35
C GLY A 234 0.82 -8.27 -23.57
N ILE A 235 1.26 -7.45 -22.60
CA ILE A 235 0.39 -6.64 -21.76
C ILE A 235 0.18 -5.29 -22.42
N THR A 236 -1.08 -4.95 -22.69
CA THR A 236 -1.46 -3.64 -23.22
C THR A 236 -1.65 -2.66 -22.07
N LEU A 237 -0.89 -1.57 -22.07
CA LEU A 237 -1.14 -0.45 -21.15
C LEU A 237 -2.51 0.16 -21.46
N PRO A 238 -3.37 0.39 -20.45
CA PRO A 238 -4.66 1.02 -20.67
C PRO A 238 -4.52 2.35 -21.42
N THR A 239 -5.30 2.54 -22.47
CA THR A 239 -5.29 3.80 -23.23
C THR A 239 -6.28 4.79 -22.65
N ARG A 240 -6.19 6.04 -23.10
CA ARG A 240 -7.16 7.08 -22.74
C ARG A 240 -8.60 6.68 -23.12
N GLU A 241 -8.79 6.02 -24.25
CA GLU A 241 -10.09 5.51 -24.70
C GLU A 241 -10.62 4.43 -23.77
N MET A 242 -9.75 3.54 -23.28
CA MET A 242 -10.12 2.51 -22.31
C MET A 242 -10.56 3.15 -20.98
N TRP A 243 -9.88 4.21 -20.52
CA TRP A 243 -10.27 4.96 -19.33
C TRP A 243 -11.58 5.75 -19.52
N LEU A 244 -11.76 6.40 -20.67
CA LEU A 244 -13.01 7.11 -20.99
C LEU A 244 -14.20 6.14 -20.97
N LYS A 245 -14.05 4.99 -21.63
CA LYS A 245 -15.08 3.95 -21.62
C LYS A 245 -15.35 3.43 -20.20
N LEU A 246 -14.30 3.17 -19.43
CA LEU A 246 -14.45 2.67 -18.05
C LEU A 246 -15.13 3.71 -17.16
N ARG A 247 -14.81 5.01 -17.30
CA ARG A 247 -15.49 6.10 -16.60
C ARG A 247 -17.00 6.05 -16.87
N ASP A 248 -17.39 5.99 -18.13
CA ASP A 248 -18.81 6.00 -18.52
C ASP A 248 -19.54 4.75 -18.01
N ASP A 249 -18.89 3.57 -18.10
CA ASP A 249 -19.40 2.33 -17.52
C ASP A 249 -19.56 2.44 -15.99
N VAL A 250 -18.58 3.00 -15.27
CA VAL A 250 -18.64 3.18 -13.81
C VAL A 250 -19.69 4.20 -13.40
N MET A 251 -19.80 5.35 -14.08
CA MET A 251 -20.84 6.34 -13.77
C MET A 251 -22.25 5.77 -14.00
N ARG A 252 -22.41 4.86 -14.97
CA ARG A 252 -23.70 4.23 -15.28
C ARG A 252 -24.05 3.06 -14.38
N TYR A 253 -23.11 2.17 -14.11
CA TYR A 253 -23.36 0.89 -13.44
C TYR A 253 -22.84 0.83 -12.00
N GLY A 254 -21.99 1.78 -11.62
CA GLY A 254 -21.25 1.80 -10.37
C GLY A 254 -20.19 0.72 -10.25
N ILE A 255 -19.66 0.59 -9.04
CA ILE A 255 -18.69 -0.45 -8.66
C ILE A 255 -19.15 -1.18 -7.40
N TYR A 256 -18.77 -2.45 -7.27
CA TYR A 256 -19.23 -3.31 -6.18
C TYR A 256 -18.48 -3.06 -4.89
N ASN A 257 -17.16 -2.98 -4.97
CA ASN A 257 -16.27 -2.78 -3.84
C ASN A 257 -15.97 -1.29 -3.66
N GLN A 258 -16.09 -0.79 -2.42
CA GLN A 258 -15.77 0.60 -2.08
C GLN A 258 -14.27 0.90 -2.23
N ASN A 259 -13.43 -0.03 -1.79
CA ASN A 259 -11.97 0.06 -1.86
C ASN A 259 -11.41 -1.24 -2.47
N LEU A 260 -10.32 -1.14 -3.24
CA LEU A 260 -9.82 -2.21 -4.09
C LEU A 260 -8.39 -2.63 -3.76
N GLN A 261 -7.48 -1.68 -3.59
CA GLN A 261 -6.05 -1.96 -3.44
C GLN A 261 -5.54 -1.48 -2.09
N ALA A 262 -4.70 -2.30 -1.47
CA ALA A 262 -3.90 -1.99 -0.29
C ALA A 262 -2.65 -2.86 -0.34
N VAL A 263 -1.46 -2.29 -0.11
CA VAL A 263 -0.20 -3.03 -0.23
C VAL A 263 0.38 -3.29 1.17
N PRO A 264 0.06 -4.44 1.80
CA PRO A 264 0.59 -4.80 3.12
C PRO A 264 2.05 -5.25 3.03
N PRO A 265 2.74 -5.44 4.18
CA PRO A 265 3.92 -6.29 4.21
C PRO A 265 3.48 -7.74 3.97
N THR A 266 4.20 -8.48 3.15
CA THR A 266 3.95 -9.92 2.97
C THR A 266 4.86 -10.71 3.89
N GLY A 267 4.32 -11.19 5.02
CA GLY A 267 5.03 -12.01 6.00
C GLY A 267 5.40 -13.41 5.46
N SER A 268 5.14 -14.47 6.22
CA SER A 268 5.62 -15.82 5.84
C SER A 268 5.08 -16.36 4.51
N ILE A 269 3.98 -15.79 3.99
CA ILE A 269 3.44 -16.14 2.67
C ILE A 269 4.41 -15.82 1.53
N SER A 270 5.32 -14.84 1.71
CA SER A 270 6.31 -14.48 0.69
C SER A 270 7.31 -15.60 0.44
N TYR A 271 7.71 -16.33 1.48
CA TYR A 271 8.60 -17.49 1.35
C TYR A 271 7.94 -18.63 0.58
N ILE A 272 6.64 -18.87 0.82
CA ILE A 272 5.88 -19.93 0.12
C ILE A 272 5.67 -19.55 -1.35
N ASN A 273 5.33 -18.29 -1.61
CA ASN A 273 5.12 -17.78 -2.97
C ASN A 273 6.43 -17.56 -3.74
N HIS A 274 7.57 -17.62 -3.05
CA HIS A 274 8.88 -17.24 -3.53
C HIS A 274 8.92 -15.81 -4.10
N ALA A 275 8.58 -14.86 -3.24
CA ALA A 275 8.54 -13.43 -3.54
C ALA A 275 9.47 -12.64 -2.60
N THR A 276 10.05 -11.54 -3.08
CA THR A 276 10.55 -10.49 -2.20
C THR A 276 9.37 -9.81 -1.51
N SER A 277 9.50 -9.50 -0.21
CA SER A 277 8.37 -8.99 0.55
C SER A 277 7.87 -7.65 0.03
N SER A 278 6.56 -7.55 -0.25
CA SER A 278 5.91 -6.33 -0.73
C SER A 278 6.61 -5.73 -1.97
N ILE A 279 6.57 -4.40 -2.09
CA ILE A 279 7.24 -3.63 -3.14
C ILE A 279 8.56 -2.99 -2.70
N HIS A 280 9.00 -3.18 -1.45
CA HIS A 280 10.27 -2.64 -0.97
C HIS A 280 11.47 -3.54 -1.34
N PRO A 281 12.72 -3.07 -1.21
CA PRO A 281 13.91 -3.89 -1.46
C PRO A 281 13.98 -5.08 -0.51
N ILE A 282 14.88 -6.01 -0.82
CA ILE A 282 15.16 -7.15 0.07
C ILE A 282 15.84 -6.64 1.33
N VAL A 283 15.61 -7.29 2.47
CA VAL A 283 16.29 -6.93 3.73
C VAL A 283 17.68 -7.54 3.85
N ALA A 284 17.93 -8.62 3.10
CA ALA A 284 19.21 -9.31 2.98
C ALA A 284 19.20 -10.19 1.72
N LYS A 285 20.37 -10.50 1.16
CA LYS A 285 20.51 -11.43 0.02
C LYS A 285 20.09 -12.85 0.39
N ILE A 286 20.58 -13.31 1.54
CA ILE A 286 20.14 -14.54 2.22
C ILE A 286 19.48 -14.13 3.52
N GLU A 287 18.15 -14.20 3.58
CA GLU A 287 17.42 -13.88 4.80
C GLU A 287 17.55 -15.02 5.82
N ILE A 288 17.88 -14.66 7.07
CA ILE A 288 18.06 -15.61 8.17
C ILE A 288 16.87 -15.50 9.13
N ARG A 289 16.17 -16.62 9.35
CA ARG A 289 15.01 -16.68 10.25
C ARG A 289 15.30 -17.59 11.43
N LYS A 290 14.94 -17.16 12.65
CA LYS A 290 15.10 -17.95 13.88
C LYS A 290 13.93 -18.93 14.05
N GLU A 291 13.93 -20.01 13.27
CA GLU A 291 12.85 -21.00 13.25
C GLU A 291 13.40 -22.44 13.20
N GLY A 292 12.56 -23.40 13.57
CA GLY A 292 12.86 -24.83 13.47
C GLY A 292 13.81 -25.36 14.55
N LYS A 293 14.02 -26.69 14.55
CA LYS A 293 14.87 -27.39 15.52
C LYS A 293 16.36 -27.03 15.39
N THR A 294 16.77 -26.58 14.20
CA THR A 294 18.12 -26.08 13.90
C THR A 294 18.35 -24.67 14.43
N GLY A 295 17.30 -23.98 14.88
CA GLY A 295 17.34 -22.60 15.37
C GLY A 295 17.47 -21.54 14.28
N ARG A 296 17.78 -21.93 13.02
CA ARG A 296 17.91 -21.05 11.87
C ARG A 296 17.42 -21.72 10.57
N VAL A 297 16.82 -20.90 9.71
CA VAL A 297 16.44 -21.22 8.32
C VAL A 297 16.94 -20.09 7.42
N TYR A 298 17.52 -20.46 6.27
CA TYR A 298 18.10 -19.54 5.30
C TYR A 298 17.22 -19.48 4.06
N TYR A 299 16.92 -18.27 3.59
CA TYR A 299 16.04 -18.03 2.45
C TYR A 299 16.73 -17.14 1.42
N PRO A 300 17.16 -17.69 0.26
CA PRO A 300 17.72 -16.89 -0.82
C PRO A 300 16.64 -16.08 -1.53
N ALA A 301 16.97 -14.84 -1.91
CA ALA A 301 16.07 -13.99 -2.67
C ALA A 301 15.69 -14.62 -4.04
N PRO A 302 14.44 -14.45 -4.52
CA PRO A 302 14.00 -14.98 -5.81
C PRO A 302 14.84 -14.48 -6.98
N PHE A 303 15.16 -15.39 -7.91
CA PHE A 303 15.96 -15.16 -9.12
C PHE A 303 17.42 -14.73 -8.89
N MET A 304 17.89 -14.75 -7.64
CA MET A 304 19.27 -14.41 -7.31
C MET A 304 20.21 -15.56 -7.66
N THR A 305 21.29 -15.22 -8.35
CA THR A 305 22.37 -16.09 -8.81
C THR A 305 23.70 -15.38 -8.55
N ASN A 306 24.83 -16.08 -8.72
CA ASN A 306 26.14 -15.44 -8.51
C ASN A 306 26.44 -14.36 -9.56
N GLU A 307 25.81 -14.44 -10.73
CA GLU A 307 26.01 -13.57 -11.87
C GLU A 307 25.24 -12.25 -11.79
N ASN A 308 24.27 -12.13 -10.86
CA ASN A 308 23.43 -10.93 -10.70
C ASN A 308 23.34 -10.43 -9.25
N LEU A 309 24.27 -10.83 -8.37
CA LEU A 309 24.28 -10.41 -6.95
C LEU A 309 24.28 -8.88 -6.75
N ASP A 310 24.85 -8.15 -7.70
CA ASP A 310 24.92 -6.69 -7.72
C ASP A 310 23.53 -6.03 -7.86
N MET A 311 22.54 -6.75 -8.42
CA MET A 311 21.15 -6.29 -8.48
C MET A 311 20.40 -6.44 -7.15
N TYR A 312 20.95 -7.18 -6.19
CA TYR A 312 20.33 -7.49 -4.90
C TYR A 312 20.99 -6.69 -3.77
N GLN A 313 21.02 -5.38 -3.91
CA GLN A 313 21.36 -4.46 -2.81
C GLN A 313 20.25 -4.50 -1.75
N ASP A 314 20.62 -4.56 -0.47
CA ASP A 314 19.60 -4.59 0.58
C ASP A 314 18.96 -3.21 0.82
N ALA A 315 17.87 -3.20 1.58
CA ALA A 315 17.11 -1.98 1.84
C ALA A 315 17.91 -0.92 2.62
N TYR A 316 18.94 -1.32 3.37
CA TYR A 316 19.83 -0.39 4.08
C TYR A 316 20.77 0.30 3.09
N ASP A 317 21.34 -0.46 2.13
CA ASP A 317 22.20 0.06 1.06
C ASP A 317 21.43 0.93 0.06
N ILE A 318 20.21 0.52 -0.32
CA ILE A 318 19.34 1.30 -1.21
C ILE A 318 18.93 2.62 -0.57
N GLY A 319 18.64 2.59 0.73
CA GLY A 319 18.31 3.77 1.54
C GLY A 319 16.89 4.31 1.34
N PRO A 320 16.46 5.22 2.24
CA PRO A 320 15.06 5.63 2.35
C PRO A 320 14.53 6.40 1.14
N GLU A 321 15.36 7.19 0.46
CA GLU A 321 14.93 8.06 -0.66
C GLU A 321 14.34 7.25 -1.82
N LYS A 322 15.09 6.24 -2.29
CA LYS A 322 14.66 5.35 -3.38
C LYS A 322 13.44 4.52 -3.02
N ILE A 323 13.32 4.10 -1.76
CA ILE A 323 12.15 3.38 -1.26
C ILE A 323 10.93 4.31 -1.29
N ILE A 324 11.05 5.51 -0.74
CA ILE A 324 9.98 6.52 -0.74
C ILE A 324 9.55 6.85 -2.17
N ASP A 325 10.50 7.03 -3.09
CA ASP A 325 10.20 7.33 -4.49
C ASP A 325 9.40 6.22 -5.16
N THR A 326 9.79 4.96 -4.94
CA THR A 326 9.07 3.79 -5.49
C THR A 326 7.64 3.72 -4.96
N TYR A 327 7.47 3.93 -3.65
CA TYR A 327 6.14 3.94 -3.03
C TYR A 327 5.30 5.14 -3.50
N ALA A 328 5.91 6.28 -3.80
CA ALA A 328 5.21 7.44 -4.32
C ALA A 328 4.62 7.19 -5.71
N GLU A 329 5.32 6.46 -6.58
CA GLU A 329 4.78 6.04 -7.89
C GLU A 329 3.53 5.15 -7.71
N ALA A 330 3.58 4.18 -6.80
CA ALA A 330 2.42 3.31 -6.52
C ALA A 330 1.26 4.05 -5.81
N THR A 331 1.56 5.02 -4.93
CA THR A 331 0.57 5.76 -4.13
C THR A 331 -0.42 6.57 -4.97
N ARG A 332 -0.05 6.95 -6.19
CA ARG A 332 -0.94 7.62 -7.15
C ARG A 332 -2.16 6.77 -7.53
N HIS A 333 -2.00 5.45 -7.46
CA HIS A 333 -2.93 4.48 -8.04
C HIS A 333 -3.68 3.67 -6.98
N VAL A 334 -2.98 3.32 -5.88
CA VAL A 334 -3.57 2.58 -4.76
C VAL A 334 -4.55 3.47 -4.02
N ASP A 335 -5.82 3.07 -3.96
CA ASP A 335 -6.89 3.85 -3.34
C ASP A 335 -6.79 3.90 -1.81
N GLN A 336 -6.33 2.83 -1.15
CA GLN A 336 -6.00 2.83 0.28
C GLN A 336 -4.53 3.24 0.50
N GLY A 337 -3.74 2.46 1.25
CA GLY A 337 -2.35 2.75 1.59
C GLY A 337 -1.39 1.61 1.26
N LEU A 338 -0.11 1.85 1.56
CA LEU A 338 0.97 0.90 1.40
C LEU A 338 1.82 0.94 2.67
N SER A 339 2.14 -0.21 3.24
CA SER A 339 3.00 -0.30 4.43
C SER A 339 4.45 0.02 4.07
N LEU A 340 4.85 1.27 4.32
CA LEU A 340 6.17 1.78 4.00
C LEU A 340 7.09 1.69 5.22
N THR A 341 8.02 0.74 5.19
CA THR A 341 9.12 0.65 6.17
C THR A 341 10.35 1.38 5.63
N LEU A 342 11.00 2.19 6.46
CA LEU A 342 12.28 2.81 6.13
C LEU A 342 13.40 2.12 6.90
N PHE A 343 14.49 1.82 6.19
CA PHE A 343 15.64 1.09 6.70
C PHE A 343 16.81 2.04 6.85
N PHE A 344 17.41 2.06 8.04
CA PHE A 344 18.51 2.97 8.39
C PHE A 344 19.69 2.19 8.97
N PRO A 345 20.93 2.64 8.72
CA PRO A 345 22.07 2.18 9.50
C PRO A 345 21.89 2.44 11.00
N ASP A 346 22.62 1.70 11.83
CA ASP A 346 22.73 1.91 13.28
C ASP A 346 23.34 3.28 13.66
N THR A 347 24.04 3.91 12.73
CA THR A 347 24.64 5.24 12.85
C THR A 347 23.70 6.40 12.47
N ALA A 348 22.47 6.11 12.03
CA ALA A 348 21.50 7.15 11.68
C ALA A 348 21.13 8.02 12.88
N THR A 349 20.79 9.28 12.65
CA THR A 349 20.32 10.19 13.70
C THR A 349 18.80 10.39 13.64
N THR A 350 18.20 10.86 14.73
CA THR A 350 16.77 11.26 14.74
C THR A 350 16.48 12.35 13.71
N ARG A 351 17.48 13.20 13.39
CA ARG A 351 17.40 14.19 12.31
C ARG A 351 17.30 13.54 10.93
N ASP A 352 18.01 12.44 10.69
CA ASP A 352 17.94 11.71 9.42
C ASP A 352 16.58 11.04 9.24
N ILE A 353 16.05 10.45 10.30
CA ILE A 353 14.68 9.92 10.34
C ILE A 353 13.69 11.06 10.02
N ASN A 354 13.80 12.20 10.68
CA ASN A 354 12.88 13.32 10.46
C ASN A 354 12.96 13.89 9.04
N LYS A 355 14.16 13.98 8.44
CA LYS A 355 14.31 14.36 7.03
C LYS A 355 13.60 13.39 6.10
N ALA A 356 13.71 12.08 6.34
CA ALA A 356 13.04 11.08 5.53
C ALA A 356 11.51 11.14 5.66
N GLN A 357 10.99 11.40 6.87
CA GLN A 357 9.56 11.64 7.09
C GLN A 357 9.06 12.87 6.31
N ILE A 358 9.80 13.98 6.36
CA ILE A 358 9.46 15.20 5.60
C ILE A 358 9.51 14.93 4.10
N TYR A 359 10.50 14.17 3.62
CA TYR A 359 10.60 13.79 2.22
C TYR A 359 9.38 12.94 1.80
N ALA A 360 9.03 11.91 2.58
CA ALA A 360 7.85 11.08 2.36
C ALA A 360 6.56 11.93 2.28
N TRP A 361 6.35 12.83 3.24
CA TRP A 361 5.22 13.74 3.26
C TRP A 361 5.16 14.59 1.98
N ARG A 362 6.28 15.22 1.59
CA ARG A 362 6.36 16.06 0.38
C ARG A 362 6.15 15.27 -0.91
N LYS A 363 6.55 14.01 -0.94
CA LYS A 363 6.38 13.11 -2.09
C LYS A 363 4.96 12.54 -2.21
N GLY A 364 4.07 12.84 -1.26
CA GLY A 364 2.66 12.41 -1.31
C GLY A 364 2.43 11.01 -0.76
N ILE A 365 3.35 10.49 0.07
CA ILE A 365 3.11 9.26 0.82
C ILE A 365 1.90 9.42 1.74
N LYS A 366 1.07 8.38 1.82
CA LYS A 366 -0.14 8.34 2.65
C LYS A 366 0.15 7.96 4.10
N SER A 367 1.08 7.03 4.33
CA SER A 367 1.44 6.54 5.65
C SER A 367 2.88 6.02 5.72
N LEU A 368 3.44 5.99 6.92
CA LEU A 368 4.69 5.30 7.27
C LEU A 368 4.38 4.22 8.29
N TYR A 369 4.94 3.04 8.07
CA TYR A 369 4.80 1.87 8.94
C TYR A 369 5.90 1.87 9.99
N TYR A 370 7.03 1.21 9.73
CA TYR A 370 8.14 1.12 10.67
C TYR A 370 9.34 1.95 10.23
N ILE A 371 10.09 2.44 11.21
CA ILE A 371 11.51 2.76 11.05
C ILE A 371 12.30 1.56 11.57
N ARG A 372 13.18 1.00 10.76
CA ARG A 372 14.06 -0.10 11.14
C ARG A 372 15.51 0.33 11.10
N LEU A 373 16.15 0.29 12.25
CA LEU A 373 17.60 0.41 12.32
C LEU A 373 18.23 -0.98 12.12
N ARG A 374 19.38 -1.00 11.46
CA ARG A 374 20.20 -2.20 11.34
C ARG A 374 20.62 -2.61 12.74
N GLN A 375 20.21 -3.78 13.18
CA GLN A 375 20.70 -4.36 14.42
C GLN A 375 21.90 -5.24 14.07
N LEU A 376 23.01 -5.08 14.80
CA LEU A 376 24.16 -5.97 14.66
C LEU A 376 23.68 -7.42 14.80
N ALA A 377 24.04 -8.25 13.83
CA ALA A 377 23.84 -9.68 13.95
C ALA A 377 24.61 -10.15 15.19
N LEU A 378 24.01 -11.01 16.01
CA LEU A 378 24.73 -11.63 17.12
C LEU A 378 25.97 -12.33 16.55
N GLU A 379 27.16 -12.07 17.14
CA GLU A 379 28.39 -12.79 16.81
C GLU A 379 28.11 -14.31 16.78
N GLY A 380 28.61 -15.03 15.75
CA GLY A 380 28.31 -16.45 15.51
C GLY A 380 27.06 -16.71 14.65
N THR A 381 26.63 -15.73 13.85
CA THR A 381 25.56 -15.89 12.84
C THR A 381 26.06 -16.24 11.43
N GLU A 382 27.35 -16.07 11.18
CA GLU A 382 28.02 -16.32 9.91
C GLU A 382 28.17 -17.83 9.64
N ILE A 383 27.94 -18.25 8.39
CA ILE A 383 28.33 -19.59 7.92
C ILE A 383 29.73 -19.49 7.34
N GLU A 384 30.69 -20.23 7.90
CA GLU A 384 32.04 -20.36 7.32
C GLU A 384 31.97 -20.77 5.84
N GLY A 385 32.53 -19.92 4.97
CA GLY A 385 32.58 -20.16 3.52
C GLY A 385 31.42 -19.59 2.68
N CYS A 386 30.42 -18.93 3.28
CA CYS A 386 29.35 -18.25 2.53
C CYS A 386 29.52 -16.72 2.55
N VAL A 387 30.15 -16.16 1.50
CA VAL A 387 30.35 -14.70 1.33
C VAL A 387 29.01 -13.94 1.32
N SER A 388 27.93 -14.56 0.85
CA SER A 388 26.58 -13.99 0.82
C SER A 388 25.79 -14.11 2.14
N CYS A 389 26.34 -14.84 3.11
CA CYS A 389 25.74 -15.04 4.44
C CYS A 389 26.41 -14.18 5.52
N ALA A 390 27.44 -13.41 5.16
CA ALA A 390 27.95 -12.32 5.98
C ALA A 390 26.96 -11.14 5.83
N LEU A 391 26.39 -10.69 6.95
CA LEU A 391 25.41 -9.61 6.99
C LEU A 391 26.08 -8.25 6.84
#